data_AF-B7Q8L6-F1
#
_entry.id   AF-B7Q8L6-F1
#
_cell.length_a   1.000
_cell.length_b   1.000
_cell.length_c   1.000
_cell.angle_alpha   90.00
_cell.angle_beta   90.00
_cell.angle_gamma   90.00
#
_symmetry.space_group_name_H-M   'P 1'
#
loop_
_entity.id
_entity.type
_entity.pdbx_description
1 polymer ?
#
loop_
_entity_poly.entity_id
_entity_poly.type
_entity_poly.pdbx_seq_one_letter_code
_entity_poly.pdbx_strand_id
1 'polypeptide(L)'
;MPRVTRTGPPMQPIQATAIVVIHPGSMFLRIGRASDSHPHTLPHVVARPCLSATQQPHVDPILVPEVNMVRARFLFAPSAGAGVPNVSARRTPAFHR
;
A
#
# COMPACT_ATOMS: atom_id res chain seq x y z
N MET A 1 33.42 -56.45 -10.27
CA MET A 1 32.49 -55.51 -10.95
C MET A 1 32.34 -54.26 -10.08
N PRO A 2 32.91 -53.10 -10.44
CA PRO A 2 32.74 -51.89 -9.64
C PRO A 2 31.37 -51.26 -9.96
N ARG A 3 30.58 -50.98 -8.92
CA ARG A 3 29.27 -50.33 -9.05
C ARG A 3 29.48 -48.82 -9.19
N VAL A 4 29.15 -48.28 -10.36
CA VAL A 4 29.14 -46.83 -10.59
C VAL A 4 27.95 -46.21 -9.83
N THR A 5 28.21 -45.58 -8.70
CA THR A 5 27.21 -44.74 -8.02
C THR A 5 27.18 -43.39 -8.73
N ARG A 6 26.13 -43.14 -9.52
CA ARG A 6 25.84 -41.78 -10.01
C ARG A 6 25.54 -40.89 -8.82
N THR A 7 26.52 -40.11 -8.37
CA THR A 7 26.30 -38.99 -7.46
C THR A 7 25.63 -37.89 -8.26
N GLY A 8 24.30 -37.76 -8.12
CA GLY A 8 23.62 -36.52 -8.52
C GLY A 8 24.17 -35.34 -7.70
N PRO A 9 23.97 -34.09 -8.16
CA PRO A 9 24.38 -32.93 -7.38
C PRO A 9 23.79 -33.02 -5.96
N PRO A 10 24.55 -32.66 -4.91
CA PRO A 10 24.05 -32.70 -3.55
C PRO A 10 22.83 -31.78 -3.45
N MET A 11 21.67 -32.35 -3.12
CA MET A 11 20.49 -31.54 -2.83
C MET A 11 20.80 -30.73 -1.58
N GLN A 12 20.91 -29.41 -1.72
CA GLN A 12 21.09 -28.54 -0.57
C GLN A 12 19.82 -28.56 0.29
N PRO A 13 19.94 -28.56 1.63
CA PRO A 13 18.79 -28.47 2.51
C PRO A 13 17.97 -27.22 2.17
N ILE A 14 16.64 -27.36 2.11
CA ILE A 14 15.74 -26.23 1.87
C ILE A 14 15.86 -25.27 3.06
N GLN A 15 16.33 -24.05 2.78
CA GLN A 15 16.51 -23.02 3.80
C GLN A 15 15.25 -22.17 3.93
N ALA A 16 14.75 -21.98 5.17
CA ALA A 16 13.54 -21.20 5.44
C ALA A 16 13.63 -19.74 4.96
N THR A 17 14.85 -19.19 4.85
CA THR A 17 15.13 -17.85 4.32
C THR A 17 14.83 -17.71 2.82
N ALA A 18 14.77 -18.82 2.08
CA ALA A 18 14.44 -18.84 0.65
C ALA A 18 12.95 -19.15 0.39
N ILE A 19 12.15 -19.43 1.42
CA ILE A 19 10.74 -19.79 1.30
C ILE A 19 9.88 -18.58 1.62
N VAL A 20 8.96 -18.22 0.73
CA VAL A 20 7.92 -17.21 0.97
C VAL A 20 6.61 -17.92 1.33
N VAL A 21 6.00 -17.50 2.42
CA VAL A 21 4.68 -17.95 2.88
C VAL A 21 3.65 -16.88 2.52
N ILE A 22 2.57 -17.29 1.85
CA ILE A 22 1.46 -16.42 1.45
C ILE A 22 0.19 -16.95 2.13
N HIS A 23 -0.41 -16.15 3.01
CA HIS A 23 -1.69 -16.44 3.64
C HIS A 23 -2.74 -15.46 3.12
N PRO A 24 -3.59 -15.87 2.17
CA PRO A 24 -4.68 -15.02 1.69
C PRO A 24 -5.74 -14.82 2.79
N GLY A 25 -6.37 -13.65 2.80
CA GLY A 25 -7.50 -13.33 3.66
C GLY A 25 -8.44 -12.38 2.92
N SER A 26 -9.71 -12.26 3.34
CA SER A 26 -10.69 -11.42 2.63
C SER A 26 -10.35 -9.94 2.68
N MET A 27 -9.95 -9.43 3.86
CA MET A 27 -9.60 -8.02 4.05
C MET A 27 -8.09 -7.77 4.02
N PHE A 28 -7.30 -8.73 4.51
CA PHE A 28 -5.86 -8.57 4.67
C PHE A 28 -5.09 -9.78 4.13
N LEU A 29 -4.06 -9.51 3.33
CA LEU A 29 -3.07 -10.47 2.87
C LEU A 29 -1.90 -10.48 3.86
N ARG A 30 -1.49 -11.67 4.30
CA ARG A 30 -0.28 -11.82 5.11
C ARG A 30 0.80 -12.51 4.30
N ILE A 31 1.98 -11.90 4.20
CA ILE A 31 3.09 -12.40 3.40
C ILE A 31 4.42 -12.19 4.13
N GLY A 32 5.32 -13.18 4.07
CA GLY A 32 6.64 -13.09 4.69
C GLY A 32 7.47 -14.33 4.38
N ARG A 33 8.75 -14.33 4.73
CA ARG A 33 9.58 -15.53 4.64
C ARG A 33 9.24 -16.50 5.76
N ALA A 34 9.48 -17.79 5.54
CA ALA A 34 9.30 -18.79 6.59
C ALA A 34 10.23 -18.58 7.79
N SER A 35 11.34 -17.85 7.61
CA SER A 35 12.25 -17.44 8.67
C SER A 35 11.83 -16.20 9.44
N ASP A 36 10.86 -15.41 8.95
CA ASP A 36 10.52 -14.13 9.56
C ASP A 36 9.65 -14.34 10.81
N SER A 37 9.89 -13.59 11.89
CA SER A 37 9.13 -13.73 13.13
C SER A 37 7.68 -13.23 13.01
N HIS A 38 7.44 -12.26 12.13
CA HIS A 38 6.12 -11.68 11.88
C HIS A 38 5.93 -11.42 10.37
N PRO A 39 4.82 -11.87 9.76
CA PRO A 39 4.53 -11.57 8.37
C PRO A 39 4.10 -10.10 8.19
N HIS A 40 4.36 -9.54 7.02
CA HIS A 40 3.77 -8.28 6.61
C HIS A 40 2.27 -8.46 6.41
N THR A 41 1.47 -7.52 6.91
CA THR A 41 0.02 -7.50 6.74
C THR A 41 -0.35 -6.33 5.84
N LEU A 42 -0.97 -6.63 4.69
CA LEU A 42 -1.31 -5.67 3.65
C LEU A 42 -2.83 -5.69 3.41
N PRO A 43 -3.47 -4.56 3.10
CA PRO A 43 -4.83 -4.56 2.58
C PRO A 43 -4.93 -5.43 1.32
N HIS A 44 -5.85 -6.39 1.29
CA HIS A 44 -6.04 -7.27 0.14
C HIS A 44 -6.97 -6.61 -0.89
N VAL A 45 -6.51 -5.49 -1.46
CA VAL A 45 -7.30 -4.64 -2.36
C VAL A 45 -6.46 -4.14 -3.52
N VAL A 46 -7.14 -3.76 -4.60
CA VAL A 46 -6.52 -3.11 -5.77
C VAL A 46 -7.35 -1.92 -6.20
N ALA A 47 -6.73 -0.74 -6.28
CA ALA A 47 -7.36 0.45 -6.85
C ALA A 47 -7.23 0.43 -8.38
N ARG A 48 -8.31 0.71 -9.10
CA ARG A 48 -8.33 0.84 -10.57
C ARG A 48 -8.97 2.17 -10.97
N PRO A 49 -8.44 2.87 -11.99
CA PRO A 49 -9.06 4.09 -12.48
C PRO A 49 -10.51 3.86 -12.91
N CYS A 50 -11.40 4.76 -12.53
CA CYS A 50 -12.78 4.75 -12.98
C CYS A 50 -12.87 5.44 -14.35
N LEU A 51 -13.25 4.69 -15.39
CA LEU A 51 -13.36 5.19 -16.76
C LEU A 51 -14.74 5.82 -17.06
N SER A 52 -15.72 5.63 -16.18
CA SER A 52 -17.07 6.17 -16.29
C SER A 52 -17.27 7.33 -15.32
N ALA A 53 -17.41 8.55 -15.85
CA ALA A 53 -17.67 9.75 -15.03
C ALA A 53 -19.00 9.71 -14.26
N THR A 54 -19.90 8.79 -14.61
CA THR A 54 -21.21 8.60 -13.98
C THR A 54 -21.19 7.66 -12.78
N GLN A 55 -20.12 6.91 -12.54
CA GLN A 55 -20.07 5.96 -11.43
C GLN A 55 -19.43 6.62 -10.20
N GLN A 56 -20.12 6.56 -9.06
CA GLN A 56 -19.55 7.05 -7.81
C GLN A 56 -18.32 6.23 -7.41
N PRO A 57 -17.24 6.88 -6.90
CA PRO A 57 -16.10 6.16 -6.37
C PRO A 57 -16.53 5.21 -5.26
N HIS A 58 -16.13 3.94 -5.36
CA HIS A 58 -16.26 3.02 -4.25
C HIS A 58 -15.26 3.42 -3.15
N VAL A 59 -15.76 3.65 -1.94
CA VAL A 59 -14.94 3.96 -0.76
C VAL A 59 -15.09 2.80 0.22
N ASP A 60 -13.98 2.15 0.53
CA ASP A 60 -13.96 1.07 1.51
C ASP A 60 -14.04 1.68 2.94
N PRO A 61 -15.06 1.32 3.75
CA PRO A 61 -15.22 1.84 5.11
C PRO A 61 -14.03 1.59 6.04
N ILE A 62 -13.20 0.58 5.78
CA ILE A 62 -12.02 0.28 6.62
C ILE A 62 -10.83 1.20 6.31
N LEU A 63 -10.87 1.92 5.19
CA LEU A 63 -9.84 2.88 4.86
C LEU A 63 -10.05 4.15 5.68
N VAL A 64 -8.99 4.59 6.35
CA VAL A 64 -8.98 5.88 7.05
C VAL A 64 -9.33 6.96 6.01
N PRO A 65 -10.32 7.84 6.27
CA PRO A 65 -10.70 8.89 5.33
C PRO A 65 -9.48 9.68 4.90
N GLU A 66 -9.43 10.07 3.62
CA GLU A 66 -8.33 10.84 3.08
C GLU A 66 -8.26 12.20 3.81
N VAL A 67 -7.40 12.28 4.83
CA VAL A 67 -7.17 13.52 5.55
C VAL A 67 -6.24 14.35 4.67
N ASN A 68 -6.75 15.42 4.09
CA ASN A 68 -5.91 16.38 3.38
C ASN A 68 -4.94 17.02 4.39
N MET A 69 -3.70 16.52 4.43
CA MET A 69 -2.67 16.97 5.37
C MET A 69 -2.31 18.45 5.19
N VAL A 70 -2.63 19.06 4.04
CA VAL A 70 -2.45 20.50 3.80
C VAL A 70 -3.50 21.33 4.55
N ARG A 71 -4.72 20.80 4.75
CA ARG A 71 -5.80 21.43 5.55
C ARG A 71 -5.75 21.05 7.03
N ALA A 72 -5.23 19.88 7.38
CA ALA A 72 -5.19 19.39 8.76
C ALA A 72 -4.31 20.26 9.69
N ARG A 73 -3.34 21.02 9.15
CA ARG A 73 -2.54 21.97 9.91
C ARG A 73 -3.34 23.14 10.52
N PHE A 74 -4.52 23.44 9.99
CA PHE A 74 -5.35 24.54 10.48
C PHE A 74 -6.36 24.14 11.56
N LEU A 75 -6.58 22.85 11.78
CA LEU A 75 -7.56 22.35 12.76
C LEU A 75 -6.97 22.15 14.17
N PHE A 76 -5.64 22.11 14.30
CA PHE A 76 -4.93 21.93 15.57
C PHE A 76 -4.04 23.12 15.95
N ALA A 77 -4.27 24.30 15.37
CA ALA A 77 -3.60 25.52 15.83
C ALA A 77 -4.26 25.99 17.14
N PRO A 78 -3.50 26.22 18.23
CA PRO A 78 -4.05 26.87 19.41
C PRO A 78 -4.55 28.26 19.00
N SER A 79 -5.78 28.59 19.38
CA SER A 79 -6.43 29.84 19.03
C SER A 79 -5.61 31.03 19.56
N ALA A 80 -4.84 31.67 18.70
CA ALA A 80 -4.19 32.93 18.99
C ALA A 80 -4.46 33.92 17.84
N GLY A 81 -5.33 34.89 18.12
CA GLY A 81 -5.21 36.25 17.62
C GLY A 81 -5.54 36.51 16.14
N ALA A 82 -6.71 37.12 15.94
CA ALA A 82 -7.11 38.05 14.88
C ALA A 82 -6.05 38.53 13.85
N GLY A 83 -6.44 38.49 12.56
CA GLY A 83 -5.84 39.34 11.51
C GLY A 83 -6.01 38.79 10.09
N VAL A 84 -7.04 39.22 9.35
CA VAL A 84 -7.14 39.04 7.89
C VAL A 84 -6.33 40.16 7.20
N PRO A 85 -5.82 39.98 5.96
CA PRO A 85 -6.67 40.37 4.84
C PRO A 85 -6.58 39.47 3.59
N ASN A 86 -7.71 39.51 2.89
CA ASN A 86 -8.05 39.00 1.57
C ASN A 86 -7.18 39.63 0.46
N VAL A 87 -6.62 38.80 -0.45
CA VAL A 87 -6.20 39.25 -1.80
C VAL A 87 -6.54 38.18 -2.84
N SER A 88 -7.71 38.38 -3.48
CA SER A 88 -7.97 38.34 -4.93
C SER A 88 -7.08 37.48 -5.86
N ALA A 89 -7.76 36.53 -6.53
CA ALA A 89 -7.67 36.16 -7.94
C ALA A 89 -6.28 35.90 -8.59
N ARG A 90 -6.11 34.67 -9.10
CA ARG A 90 -5.74 34.44 -10.52
C ARG A 90 -6.19 33.06 -10.98
N ARG A 91 -7.06 33.07 -12.00
CA ARG A 91 -7.36 31.94 -12.88
C ARG A 91 -6.10 31.58 -13.67
N THR A 92 -5.87 30.28 -13.87
CA THR A 92 -5.26 29.75 -15.10
C THR A 92 -5.92 28.40 -15.41
N PRO A 93 -6.51 28.20 -16.61
CA PRO A 93 -6.78 26.88 -17.13
C PRO A 93 -5.65 26.42 -18.07
N ALA A 94 -5.74 25.14 -18.43
CA ALA A 94 -5.11 24.44 -19.55
C ALA A 94 -3.78 23.73 -19.28
N PHE A 95 -3.85 22.39 -19.36
CA PHE A 95 -2.87 21.62 -20.11
C PHE A 95 -3.61 20.59 -20.99
N HIS A 96 -3.60 20.86 -22.29
CA HIS A 96 -3.79 19.87 -23.35
C HIS A 96 -2.40 19.28 -23.67
N ARG A 97 -2.32 17.96 -23.72
CA ARG A 97 -1.72 17.20 -24.84
C ARG A 97 -2.10 15.73 -24.72
#